data_AF-A0A0H3CP82-F1
#
_entry.id   AF-A0A0H3CP82-F1
#
_cell.length_a   1.000
_cell.length_b   1.000
_cell.length_c   1.000
_cell.angle_alpha   90.00
_cell.angle_beta   90.00
_cell.angle_gamma   90.00
#
_symmetry.space_group_name_H-M   'P 1'
#
loop_
_entity.id
_entity.type
_entity.pdbx_description
1 polymer ?
#
loop_
_entity_poly.entity_id
_entity_poly.type
_entity_poly.pdbx_seq_one_letter_code
_entity_poly.pdbx_strand_id
1 'polypeptide(L)'
;MNQRRKVVKFVDAICGSGKSTTLQHYIKSSLLTNSEAIPPRYLLVMPTHELCGQVREELKDRRVKSFHVDTETEAVRHLISTLEYDFQHSVIICTHQCFIHYCYRAALETELQNLLRNFSIFVDEIPDAMFGAYIKVQHTKRTEQNFPFLDWLEERDGLLFLSEDKREDFYDYWHETEANGAELKRLLWAIMQGAGLLYEENKHLFAFTASPIIRSVEWAEQLTLLGAGSSRSLFVWAAEHLTKYEVEEAGEDLQPPLERRKHKRVPISLVAVCENRCTLSALQEVFHEHLQEIIQRVPGEFIFATNRDKSLCQFTTIGDEILTDASRGI
;
A
#
# COMPACT_ATOMS: atom_id res chain seq x y z
N MET A 1 7.40 -28.15 -16.43
CA MET A 1 7.62 -26.81 -15.81
C MET A 1 6.80 -26.76 -14.54
N ASN A 2 7.44 -26.72 -13.36
CA ASN A 2 6.73 -26.44 -12.12
C ASN A 2 6.12 -25.03 -12.26
N GLN A 3 4.79 -24.91 -12.23
CA GLN A 3 4.14 -23.61 -12.12
C GLN A 3 4.68 -22.95 -10.84
N ARG A 4 5.38 -21.83 -11.00
CA ARG A 4 5.86 -21.02 -9.87
C ARG A 4 4.61 -20.63 -9.09
N ARG A 5 4.57 -20.95 -7.79
CA ARG A 5 3.43 -20.60 -6.95
C ARG A 5 3.30 -19.08 -6.93
N LYS A 6 2.07 -18.59 -7.13
CA LYS A 6 1.73 -17.16 -7.09
C LYS A 6 1.56 -16.79 -5.62
N VAL A 7 2.60 -16.19 -5.04
CA VAL A 7 2.68 -15.90 -3.60
C VAL A 7 2.75 -14.40 -3.38
N VAL A 8 1.81 -13.85 -2.61
CA VAL A 8 1.87 -12.47 -2.10
C VAL A 8 2.54 -12.51 -0.73
N LYS A 9 3.69 -11.86 -0.60
CA LYS A 9 4.38 -11.74 0.69
C LYS A 9 3.89 -10.52 1.44
N PHE A 10 3.95 -10.54 2.77
CA PHE A 10 3.66 -9.36 3.58
C PHE A 10 4.64 -9.19 4.75
N VAL A 11 4.94 -7.94 5.08
CA VAL A 11 5.57 -7.53 6.34
C VAL A 11 4.48 -6.97 7.23
N ASP A 12 4.27 -7.57 8.39
CA ASP A 12 3.31 -7.11 9.38
C ASP A 12 4.02 -6.54 10.62
N ALA A 13 4.16 -5.22 10.62
CA ALA A 13 4.78 -4.51 11.73
C ALA A 13 4.11 -3.15 11.97
N ILE A 14 4.04 -2.74 13.23
CA ILE A 14 3.40 -1.49 13.66
C ILE A 14 3.92 -0.27 12.88
N CYS A 15 3.12 0.79 12.82
CA CYS A 15 3.56 2.07 12.27
C CYS A 15 4.79 2.59 13.04
N GLY A 16 5.76 3.17 12.35
CA GLY A 16 7.03 3.64 12.96
C GLY A 16 8.03 2.53 13.35
N SER A 17 7.75 1.26 13.04
CA SER A 17 8.70 0.15 13.31
C SER A 17 9.97 0.16 12.46
N GLY A 18 9.99 0.95 11.37
CA GLY A 18 11.12 1.03 10.44
C GLY A 18 11.02 0.13 9.21
N LYS A 19 9.81 -0.28 8.79
CA LYS A 19 9.58 -1.11 7.59
C LYS A 19 10.31 -0.59 6.35
N SER A 20 10.07 0.66 5.96
CA SER A 20 10.68 1.28 4.78
C SER A 20 12.20 1.39 4.92
N THR A 21 12.71 1.68 6.12
CA THR A 21 14.16 1.68 6.39
C THR A 21 14.79 0.29 6.23
N THR A 22 14.17 -0.76 6.78
CA THR A 22 14.63 -2.14 6.61
C THR A 22 14.65 -2.53 5.14
N LEU A 23 13.60 -2.21 4.37
CA LEU A 23 13.56 -2.46 2.93
C LEU A 23 14.74 -1.79 2.20
N GLN A 24 15.05 -0.53 2.51
CA GLN A 24 16.17 0.16 1.86
C GLN A 24 17.52 -0.50 2.18
N HIS A 25 17.69 -1.00 3.41
CA HIS A 25 18.89 -1.77 3.78
C HIS A 25 18.97 -3.10 3.02
N TYR A 26 17.84 -3.80 2.91
CA TYR A 26 17.73 -5.02 2.11
C TYR A 26 18.14 -4.76 0.66
N ILE A 27 17.56 -3.75 0.00
CA ILE A 27 17.87 -3.39 -1.39
C ILE A 27 19.37 -3.09 -1.55
N LYS A 28 19.92 -2.25 -0.67
CA LYS A 28 21.34 -1.90 -0.70
C LYS A 28 22.23 -3.14 -0.56
N SER A 29 21.92 -4.01 0.40
CA SER A 29 22.70 -5.22 0.64
C SER A 29 22.67 -6.13 -0.58
N SER A 30 21.49 -6.37 -1.14
CA SER A 30 21.29 -7.21 -2.32
C SER A 30 22.05 -6.66 -3.54
N LEU A 31 22.02 -5.34 -3.77
CA LEU A 31 22.79 -4.72 -4.86
C LEU A 31 24.31 -4.82 -4.68
N LEU A 32 24.81 -4.92 -3.44
CA LEU A 32 26.25 -5.04 -3.14
C LEU A 32 26.76 -6.47 -3.19
N THR A 33 25.93 -7.44 -2.82
CA THR A 33 26.33 -8.85 -2.71
C THR A 33 25.99 -9.69 -3.93
N ASN A 34 25.09 -9.22 -4.80
CA ASN A 34 24.69 -9.98 -5.97
C ASN A 34 25.78 -9.89 -7.07
N SER A 35 26.43 -11.02 -7.34
CA SER A 35 27.45 -11.17 -8.38
C SER A 35 26.88 -11.66 -9.71
N GLU A 36 25.56 -11.70 -9.85
CA GLU A 36 24.89 -12.14 -11.08
C GLU A 36 25.17 -11.18 -12.24
N ALA A 37 25.13 -11.72 -13.47
CA ALA A 37 25.34 -10.97 -14.69
C ALA A 37 24.26 -9.89 -14.92
N ILE A 38 23.09 -10.05 -14.30
CA ILE A 38 21.97 -9.09 -14.36
C ILE A 38 21.68 -8.65 -12.93
N PRO A 39 21.83 -7.35 -12.60
CA PRO A 39 21.55 -6.86 -11.25
C PRO A 39 20.05 -6.94 -10.93
N PRO A 40 19.67 -7.15 -9.66
CA PRO A 40 18.28 -7.20 -9.26
C PRO A 40 17.60 -5.85 -9.48
N ARG A 41 16.35 -5.87 -9.98
CA ARG A 41 15.55 -4.67 -10.22
C ARG A 41 14.38 -4.59 -9.23
N TYR A 42 14.13 -3.38 -8.75
CA TYR A 42 13.15 -3.11 -7.72
C TYR A 42 12.14 -2.08 -8.19
N LEU A 43 10.86 -2.33 -7.91
CA LEU A 43 9.79 -1.36 -8.09
C LEU A 43 9.18 -1.05 -6.72
N LEU A 44 9.34 0.18 -6.28
CA LEU A 44 8.80 0.70 -5.03
C LEU A 44 7.52 1.46 -5.32
N VAL A 45 6.43 1.00 -4.73
CA VAL A 45 5.08 1.54 -4.94
C VAL A 45 4.66 2.20 -3.64
N MET A 46 4.51 3.53 -3.65
CA MET A 46 4.31 4.37 -2.47
C MET A 46 2.92 5.04 -2.52
N PRO A 47 2.34 5.48 -1.40
CA PRO A 47 0.98 6.03 -1.43
C PRO A 47 0.92 7.43 -2.07
N THR A 48 1.97 8.26 -1.95
CA THR A 48 1.98 9.65 -2.44
C THR A 48 3.29 10.03 -3.13
N HIS A 49 3.26 11.08 -3.96
CA HIS A 49 4.46 11.64 -4.61
C HIS A 49 5.46 12.19 -3.58
N GLU A 50 4.99 12.76 -2.47
CA GLU A 50 5.85 13.24 -1.39
C GLU A 50 6.70 12.11 -0.79
N LEU A 51 6.06 10.96 -0.52
CA LEU A 51 6.75 9.78 0.01
C LEU A 51 7.68 9.14 -1.03
N CYS A 52 7.31 9.16 -2.31
CA CYS A 52 8.23 8.77 -3.39
C CYS A 52 9.52 9.62 -3.36
N GLY A 53 9.37 10.95 -3.23
CA GLY A 53 10.49 11.89 -3.17
C GLY A 53 11.37 11.68 -1.94
N GLN A 54 10.76 11.45 -0.78
CA GLN A 54 11.47 11.14 0.46
C GLN A 54 12.31 9.86 0.32
N VAL A 55 11.70 8.75 -0.12
CA VAL A 55 12.39 7.46 -0.30
C VAL A 55 13.51 7.58 -1.33
N ARG A 56 13.33 8.38 -2.38
CA ARG A 56 14.37 8.64 -3.38
C ARG A 56 15.61 9.28 -2.75
N GLU A 57 15.45 10.34 -1.95
CA GLU A 57 16.59 10.99 -1.30
C GLU A 57 17.24 10.08 -0.25
N GLU A 58 16.46 9.32 0.52
CA GLU A 58 17.01 8.35 1.48
C GLU A 58 17.83 7.22 0.81
N LEU A 59 17.40 6.76 -0.37
CA LEU A 59 18.15 5.79 -1.16
C LEU A 59 19.43 6.39 -1.75
N LYS A 60 19.39 7.65 -2.18
CA LYS A 60 20.56 8.39 -2.68
C LYS A 60 21.61 8.56 -1.59
N ASP A 61 21.23 8.89 -0.36
CA ASP A 61 22.13 8.93 0.80
C ASP A 61 22.79 7.56 1.07
N ARG A 62 22.07 6.49 0.74
CA ARG A 62 22.56 5.10 0.82
C ARG A 62 23.41 4.68 -0.39
N ARG A 63 23.62 5.57 -1.37
CA ARG A 63 24.30 5.35 -2.66
C ARG A 63 23.59 4.35 -3.58
N VAL A 64 22.28 4.25 -3.47
CA VAL A 64 21.44 3.44 -4.38
C VAL A 64 20.86 4.37 -5.44
N LYS A 65 21.10 4.06 -6.72
CA LYS A 65 20.52 4.82 -7.84
C LYS A 65 19.04 4.47 -7.98
N SER A 66 18.20 5.48 -7.89
CA SER A 66 16.75 5.34 -7.99
C SER A 66 16.14 6.39 -8.92
N PHE A 67 15.04 6.03 -9.57
CA PHE A 67 14.26 6.91 -10.44
C PHE A 67 12.82 7.02 -9.93
N HIS A 68 12.35 8.23 -9.69
CA HIS A 68 10.95 8.49 -9.32
C HIS A 68 10.16 8.92 -10.56
N VAL A 69 9.12 8.16 -10.88
CA VAL A 69 8.16 8.48 -11.93
C VAL A 69 7.24 9.59 -11.43
N ASP A 70 7.59 10.83 -11.72
CA ASP A 70 6.92 12.03 -11.22
C ASP A 70 6.26 12.84 -12.35
N THR A 71 5.08 12.40 -12.79
CA THR A 71 4.29 13.12 -13.82
C THR A 71 2.79 12.87 -13.63
N GLU A 72 2.07 13.81 -13.01
CA GLU A 72 0.65 13.64 -12.64
C GLU A 72 -0.27 13.20 -13.80
N THR A 73 -0.01 13.64 -15.03
CA THR A 73 -0.87 13.35 -16.20
C THR A 73 -0.40 12.21 -17.10
N GLU A 74 0.90 11.90 -17.14
CA GLU A 74 1.48 10.85 -18.01
C GLU A 74 2.23 9.75 -17.22
N ALA A 75 2.05 9.67 -15.90
CA ALA A 75 2.79 8.77 -15.00
C ALA A 75 2.89 7.33 -15.53
N VAL A 76 1.80 6.77 -16.05
CA VAL A 76 1.77 5.38 -16.55
C VAL A 76 2.64 5.22 -17.79
N ARG A 77 2.60 6.19 -18.72
CA ARG A 77 3.42 6.17 -19.94
C ARG A 77 4.90 6.27 -19.61
N HIS A 78 5.24 7.15 -18.65
CA HIS A 78 6.60 7.28 -18.16
C HIS A 78 7.06 6.02 -17.44
N LEU A 79 6.22 5.42 -16.59
CA LEU A 79 6.54 4.14 -15.94
C LEU A 79 6.85 3.06 -16.98
N ILE A 80 6.02 2.90 -18.01
CA ILE A 80 6.26 1.95 -19.11
C ILE A 80 7.64 2.19 -19.74
N SER A 81 7.94 3.43 -20.14
CA SER A 81 9.22 3.79 -20.76
C SER A 81 10.42 3.51 -19.84
N THR A 82 10.30 3.80 -18.54
CA THR A 82 11.36 3.53 -17.56
C THR A 82 11.57 2.02 -17.40
N LEU A 83 10.51 1.22 -17.35
CA LEU A 83 10.62 -0.24 -17.23
C LEU A 83 11.34 -0.86 -18.44
N GLU A 84 11.03 -0.38 -19.66
CA GLU A 84 11.57 -0.83 -20.94
C GLU A 84 13.06 -0.53 -21.13
N TYR A 85 13.49 0.71 -20.85
CA TYR A 85 14.79 1.22 -21.34
C TYR A 85 15.81 1.55 -20.24
N ASP A 86 15.39 1.55 -18.98
CA ASP A 86 16.25 2.01 -17.89
C ASP A 86 17.06 0.88 -17.23
N PHE A 87 18.25 0.63 -17.76
CA PHE A 87 19.25 -0.22 -17.12
C PHE A 87 20.17 0.55 -16.15
N GLN A 88 19.99 1.87 -16.02
CA GLN A 88 20.85 2.72 -15.20
C GLN A 88 20.39 2.80 -13.75
N HIS A 89 19.09 2.66 -13.51
CA HIS A 89 18.49 2.66 -12.17
C HIS A 89 18.02 1.25 -11.78
N SER A 90 18.57 0.75 -10.68
CA SER A 90 18.17 -0.54 -10.11
C SER A 90 16.86 -0.45 -9.33
N VAL A 91 16.42 0.77 -8.98
CA VAL A 91 15.19 1.02 -8.23
C VAL A 91 14.33 2.04 -8.96
N ILE A 92 13.10 1.67 -9.28
CA ILE A 92 12.08 2.57 -9.82
C ILE A 92 11.05 2.82 -8.71
N ILE A 93 10.58 4.05 -8.58
CA ILE A 93 9.63 4.47 -7.55
C ILE A 93 8.41 5.11 -8.22
N CYS A 94 7.21 4.66 -7.89
CA CYS A 94 5.96 5.23 -8.38
C CYS A 94 4.88 5.22 -7.30
N THR A 95 3.76 5.90 -7.57
CA THR A 95 2.63 5.92 -6.64
C THR A 95 1.72 4.70 -6.79
N HIS A 96 0.92 4.41 -5.76
CA HIS A 96 -0.16 3.42 -5.78
C HIS A 96 -1.07 3.65 -6.99
N GLN A 97 -1.51 4.88 -7.20
CA GLN A 97 -2.38 5.23 -8.33
C GLN A 97 -1.73 4.92 -9.68
N CYS A 98 -0.48 5.32 -9.89
CA CYS A 98 0.27 5.02 -11.12
C CYS A 98 0.33 3.50 -11.36
N PHE A 99 0.67 2.73 -10.33
CA PHE A 99 0.83 1.29 -10.46
C PHE A 99 -0.50 0.54 -10.60
N ILE A 100 -1.58 0.99 -9.96
CA ILE A 100 -2.95 0.50 -10.20
C ILE A 100 -3.29 0.65 -11.68
N HIS A 101 -3.08 1.83 -12.27
CA HIS A 101 -3.40 2.06 -13.68
C HIS A 101 -2.49 1.28 -14.63
N TYR A 102 -1.21 1.10 -14.28
CA TYR A 102 -0.31 0.21 -15.01
C TYR A 102 -0.83 -1.23 -15.00
N CYS A 103 -1.12 -1.79 -13.82
CA CYS A 103 -1.59 -3.17 -13.69
C CYS A 103 -2.98 -3.39 -14.30
N TYR A 104 -3.84 -2.37 -14.25
CA TYR A 104 -5.13 -2.35 -14.92
C TYR A 104 -5.00 -2.59 -16.42
N ARG A 105 -4.01 -1.95 -17.06
CA ARG A 105 -3.67 -2.19 -18.48
C ARG A 105 -2.95 -3.51 -18.69
N ALA A 106 -1.95 -3.81 -17.85
CA ALA A 106 -1.16 -5.03 -17.96
C ALA A 106 -1.99 -6.31 -17.84
N ALA A 107 -3.12 -6.27 -17.13
CA ALA A 107 -4.06 -7.39 -17.07
C ALA A 107 -4.59 -7.85 -18.45
N LEU A 108 -4.52 -6.97 -19.47
CA LEU A 108 -5.00 -7.22 -20.82
C LEU A 108 -3.86 -7.20 -21.87
N GLU A 109 -2.72 -6.58 -21.57
CA GLU A 109 -1.61 -6.37 -22.51
C GLU A 109 -0.36 -7.21 -22.11
N THR A 110 -0.03 -8.25 -22.87
CA THR A 110 1.09 -9.18 -22.55
C THR A 110 2.45 -8.49 -22.61
N GLU A 111 2.63 -7.50 -23.48
CA GLU A 111 3.86 -6.71 -23.56
C GLU A 111 4.15 -6.02 -22.23
N LEU A 112 3.13 -5.43 -21.59
CA LEU A 112 3.28 -4.79 -20.30
C LEU A 112 3.60 -5.80 -19.19
N GLN A 113 2.94 -6.96 -19.18
CA GLN A 113 3.24 -8.03 -18.21
C GLN A 113 4.73 -8.41 -18.24
N ASN A 114 5.30 -8.55 -19.45
CA ASN A 114 6.70 -8.94 -19.61
C ASN A 114 7.70 -7.93 -19.04
N LEU A 115 7.34 -6.65 -18.94
CA LEU A 115 8.22 -5.62 -18.37
C LEU A 115 8.46 -5.81 -16.87
N LEU A 116 7.54 -6.47 -16.15
CA LEU A 116 7.67 -6.73 -14.72
C LEU A 116 8.45 -8.01 -14.39
N ARG A 117 8.75 -8.87 -15.36
CA ARG A 117 9.29 -10.23 -15.15
C ARG A 117 10.50 -10.35 -14.22
N ASN A 118 11.35 -9.32 -14.22
CA ASN A 118 12.59 -9.30 -13.44
C ASN A 118 12.53 -8.29 -12.28
N PHE A 119 11.34 -7.82 -11.92
CA PHE A 119 11.16 -6.86 -10.84
C PHE A 119 10.67 -7.55 -9.57
N SER A 120 11.36 -7.25 -8.48
CA SER A 120 10.84 -7.43 -7.13
C SER A 120 10.03 -6.18 -6.75
N ILE A 121 8.72 -6.34 -6.58
CA ILE A 121 7.79 -5.24 -6.28
C ILE A 121 7.57 -5.15 -4.78
N PHE A 122 7.72 -3.94 -4.24
CA PHE A 122 7.41 -3.62 -2.85
C PHE A 122 6.37 -2.51 -2.80
N VAL A 123 5.23 -2.80 -2.18
CA VAL A 123 4.14 -1.85 -1.98
C VAL A 123 4.21 -1.37 -0.52
N ASP A 124 4.45 -0.08 -0.30
CA ASP A 124 4.52 0.51 1.04
C ASP A 124 3.21 1.20 1.41
N GLU A 125 2.77 1.00 2.64
CA GLU A 125 1.39 1.22 3.07
C GLU A 125 0.36 0.38 2.30
N ILE A 126 -0.78 0.08 2.94
CA ILE A 126 -1.79 -0.82 2.36
C ILE A 126 -2.65 -0.02 1.35
N PRO A 127 -2.61 -0.33 0.04
CA PRO A 127 -3.47 0.32 -0.94
C PRO A 127 -4.91 -0.22 -0.87
N ASP A 128 -5.82 0.41 -1.60
CA ASP A 128 -7.16 -0.11 -1.79
C ASP A 128 -7.12 -1.53 -2.38
N ALA A 129 -7.77 -2.46 -1.69
CA ALA A 129 -7.79 -3.88 -2.01
C ALA A 129 -8.84 -4.24 -3.08
N MET A 130 -9.84 -3.39 -3.26
CA MET A 130 -10.97 -3.61 -4.17
C MET A 130 -10.90 -2.61 -5.33
N PHE A 131 -11.25 -3.07 -6.52
CA PHE A 131 -11.28 -2.25 -7.72
C PHE A 131 -12.53 -2.56 -8.53
N GLY A 132 -13.22 -1.51 -8.96
CA GLY A 132 -14.53 -1.62 -9.59
C GLY A 132 -15.25 -0.30 -9.55
N ALA A 133 -16.57 -0.35 -9.71
CA ALA A 133 -17.40 0.83 -9.62
C ALA A 133 -18.83 0.50 -9.18
N TYR A 134 -19.48 1.55 -8.68
CA TYR A 134 -20.91 1.62 -8.42
C TYR A 134 -21.48 2.74 -9.29
N ILE A 135 -22.38 2.42 -10.20
CA ILE A 135 -22.93 3.36 -11.16
C ILE A 135 -24.44 3.43 -10.95
N LYS A 136 -24.96 4.63 -10.71
CA LYS A 136 -26.41 4.85 -10.63
C LYS A 136 -27.00 4.87 -12.02
N VAL A 137 -27.97 4.00 -12.28
CA VAL A 137 -28.68 3.91 -13.56
C VAL A 137 -30.05 4.52 -13.42
N GLN A 138 -30.33 5.53 -14.26
CA GLN A 138 -31.70 5.99 -14.48
C GLN A 138 -32.22 5.31 -15.75
N HIS A 139 -33.20 4.41 -15.62
CA HIS A 139 -33.76 3.81 -16.82
C HIS A 139 -34.47 4.87 -17.64
N THR A 140 -34.08 4.93 -18.90
CA THR A 140 -34.76 5.69 -19.93
C THR A 140 -35.12 4.73 -21.06
N LYS A 141 -35.83 5.18 -22.10
CA LYS A 141 -36.12 4.35 -23.29
C LYS A 141 -34.86 3.87 -24.04
N ARG A 142 -33.66 4.29 -23.63
CA ARG A 142 -32.37 3.97 -24.25
C ARG A 142 -31.45 3.14 -23.34
N THR A 143 -31.91 2.57 -22.22
CA THR A 143 -31.03 1.79 -21.33
C THR A 143 -30.32 0.64 -22.04
N GLU A 144 -31.04 -0.11 -22.88
CA GLU A 144 -30.46 -1.19 -23.71
C GLU A 144 -29.41 -0.67 -24.70
N GLN A 145 -29.58 0.56 -25.21
CA GLN A 145 -28.61 1.21 -26.08
C GLN A 145 -27.39 1.74 -25.30
N ASN A 146 -27.58 2.11 -24.04
CA ASN A 146 -26.52 2.69 -23.19
C ASN A 146 -25.65 1.62 -22.52
N PHE A 147 -26.21 0.44 -22.26
CA PHE A 147 -25.52 -0.69 -21.60
C PHE A 147 -25.76 -2.00 -22.37
N PRO A 148 -25.36 -2.08 -23.66
CA PRO A 148 -25.60 -3.25 -24.51
C PRO A 148 -24.91 -4.51 -23.99
N PHE A 149 -23.85 -4.35 -23.19
CA PHE A 149 -23.12 -5.46 -22.61
C PHE A 149 -23.92 -6.30 -21.61
N LEU A 150 -25.07 -5.82 -21.12
CA LEU A 150 -25.92 -6.62 -20.22
C LEU A 150 -26.42 -7.91 -20.90
N ASP A 151 -26.65 -7.87 -22.21
CA ASP A 151 -27.05 -9.04 -23.00
C ASP A 151 -25.93 -10.08 -23.18
N TRP A 152 -24.70 -9.72 -22.80
CA TRP A 152 -23.53 -10.59 -22.86
C TRP A 152 -23.22 -11.27 -21.53
N LEU A 153 -24.08 -11.06 -20.52
CA LEU A 153 -23.92 -11.62 -19.19
C LEU A 153 -24.95 -12.72 -18.93
N GLU A 154 -24.52 -13.75 -18.21
CA GLU A 154 -25.34 -14.85 -17.73
C GLU A 154 -25.58 -14.74 -16.23
N GLU A 155 -26.83 -14.96 -15.81
CA GLU A 155 -27.18 -15.02 -14.40
C GLU A 155 -26.68 -16.33 -13.77
N ARG A 156 -25.94 -16.19 -12.65
CA ARG A 156 -25.50 -17.29 -11.79
C ARG A 156 -25.59 -16.83 -10.33
N ASP A 157 -26.35 -17.57 -9.52
CA ASP A 157 -26.52 -17.30 -8.08
C ASP A 157 -26.92 -15.84 -7.75
N GLY A 158 -27.77 -15.24 -8.58
CA GLY A 158 -28.27 -13.86 -8.40
C GLY A 158 -27.29 -12.75 -8.81
N LEU A 159 -26.20 -13.08 -9.50
CA LEU A 159 -25.26 -12.13 -10.09
C LEU A 159 -25.11 -12.41 -11.59
N LEU A 160 -24.76 -11.39 -12.36
CA LEU A 160 -24.54 -11.49 -13.80
C LEU A 160 -23.04 -11.63 -14.09
N PHE A 161 -22.63 -12.67 -14.82
CA PHE A 161 -21.23 -12.96 -15.16
C PHE A 161 -21.03 -12.96 -16.66
N LEU A 162 -19.85 -12.53 -17.12
CA LEU A 162 -19.52 -12.53 -18.55
C LEU A 162 -19.56 -13.93 -19.15
N SER A 163 -20.34 -14.11 -20.22
CA SER A 163 -20.34 -15.32 -21.02
C SER A 163 -19.02 -15.48 -21.78
N GLU A 164 -18.49 -16.71 -21.82
CA GLU A 164 -17.18 -16.99 -22.43
C GLU A 164 -17.17 -16.73 -23.95
N ASP A 165 -18.29 -16.99 -24.64
CA ASP A 165 -18.45 -16.73 -26.08
C ASP A 165 -18.59 -15.24 -26.42
N LYS A 166 -18.79 -14.38 -25.41
CA LYS A 166 -18.94 -12.92 -25.56
C LYS A 166 -17.72 -12.13 -25.08
N ARG A 167 -16.63 -12.80 -24.71
CA ARG A 167 -15.42 -12.11 -24.21
C ARG A 167 -14.81 -11.14 -25.22
N GLU A 168 -14.76 -11.51 -26.49
CA GLU A 168 -14.21 -10.64 -27.55
C GLU A 168 -15.10 -9.41 -27.76
N ASP A 169 -16.41 -9.60 -27.93
CA ASP A 169 -17.40 -8.51 -28.04
C ASP A 169 -17.32 -7.54 -26.84
N PHE A 170 -17.21 -8.10 -25.62
CA PHE A 170 -17.11 -7.31 -24.38
C PHE A 170 -15.80 -6.52 -24.30
N TYR A 171 -14.70 -7.12 -24.75
CA TYR A 171 -13.39 -6.48 -24.80
C TYR A 171 -13.35 -5.33 -25.81
N ASP A 172 -13.98 -5.51 -26.98
CA ASP A 172 -14.10 -4.48 -28.01
C ASP A 172 -14.92 -3.30 -27.50
N TYR A 173 -16.07 -3.55 -26.86
CA TYR A 173 -16.85 -2.49 -26.19
C TYR A 173 -16.07 -1.76 -25.10
N TRP A 174 -15.25 -2.48 -24.33
CA TRP A 174 -14.34 -1.84 -23.38
C TRP A 174 -13.25 -0.98 -24.05
N HIS A 175 -12.91 -1.19 -25.32
CA HIS A 175 -12.02 -0.32 -26.09
C HIS A 175 -12.72 0.84 -26.79
N GLU A 176 -14.04 0.74 -27.04
CA GLU A 176 -14.78 1.78 -27.74
C GLU A 176 -14.68 3.14 -27.06
N THR A 177 -14.47 4.16 -27.88
CA THR A 177 -14.39 5.58 -27.49
C THR A 177 -15.72 6.15 -27.03
N GLU A 178 -16.84 5.44 -27.20
CA GLU A 178 -18.16 5.91 -26.75
C GLU A 178 -18.48 5.46 -25.31
N ALA A 179 -17.84 4.39 -24.82
CA ALA A 179 -17.91 3.95 -23.42
C ALA A 179 -16.93 4.74 -22.52
N ASN A 180 -17.03 6.07 -22.48
CA ASN A 180 -16.02 6.98 -21.89
C ASN A 180 -16.06 7.18 -20.37
N GLY A 181 -17.05 6.65 -19.66
CA GLY A 181 -17.12 6.82 -18.22
C GLY A 181 -15.97 6.10 -17.52
N ALA A 182 -15.13 6.81 -16.75
CA ALA A 182 -14.06 6.18 -15.98
C ALA A 182 -14.60 5.08 -15.04
N GLU A 183 -15.77 5.31 -14.43
CA GLU A 183 -16.47 4.32 -13.61
C GLU A 183 -16.97 3.13 -14.44
N LEU A 184 -17.52 3.37 -15.65
CA LEU A 184 -17.96 2.31 -16.54
C LEU A 184 -16.78 1.43 -16.99
N LYS A 185 -15.66 2.02 -17.39
CA LYS A 185 -14.45 1.26 -17.74
C LYS A 185 -13.94 0.41 -16.57
N ARG A 186 -14.01 0.91 -15.33
CA ARG A 186 -13.66 0.14 -14.11
C ARG A 186 -14.63 -1.00 -13.84
N LEU A 187 -15.94 -0.76 -13.98
CA LEU A 187 -16.98 -1.77 -13.83
C LEU A 187 -16.79 -2.91 -14.86
N LEU A 188 -16.68 -2.56 -16.13
CA LEU A 188 -16.44 -3.49 -17.23
C LEU A 188 -15.14 -4.27 -17.02
N TRP A 189 -14.06 -3.60 -16.61
CA TRP A 189 -12.81 -4.28 -16.29
C TRP A 189 -12.97 -5.29 -15.16
N ALA A 190 -13.67 -4.94 -14.08
CA ALA A 190 -13.92 -5.87 -12.98
C ALA A 190 -14.70 -7.12 -13.45
N ILE A 191 -15.71 -6.94 -14.31
CA ILE A 191 -16.47 -8.03 -14.93
C ILE A 191 -15.57 -8.91 -15.80
N MET A 192 -14.69 -8.33 -16.63
CA MET A 192 -13.70 -9.09 -17.41
C MET A 192 -12.75 -9.90 -16.53
N GLN A 193 -12.48 -9.45 -15.30
CA GLN A 193 -11.69 -10.20 -14.31
C GLN A 193 -12.50 -11.23 -13.52
N GLY A 194 -13.75 -11.50 -13.92
CA GLY A 194 -14.61 -12.51 -13.31
C GLY A 194 -15.45 -12.02 -12.13
N ALA A 195 -15.55 -10.70 -11.91
CA ALA A 195 -16.52 -10.19 -10.94
C ALA A 195 -17.96 -10.41 -11.43
N GLY A 196 -18.82 -10.86 -10.53
CA GLY A 196 -20.27 -10.85 -10.76
C GLY A 196 -20.79 -9.42 -10.67
N LEU A 197 -21.55 -9.01 -11.67
CA LEU A 197 -22.30 -7.76 -11.66
C LEU A 197 -23.59 -7.95 -10.86
N LEU A 198 -23.75 -7.15 -9.82
CA LEU A 198 -25.05 -6.93 -9.21
C LEU A 198 -25.76 -5.83 -10.00
N TYR A 199 -26.83 -6.22 -10.69
CA TYR A 199 -27.68 -5.31 -11.43
C TYR A 199 -29.03 -5.21 -10.74
N GLU A 200 -29.36 -4.00 -10.29
CA GLU A 200 -30.69 -3.69 -9.76
C GLU A 200 -31.38 -2.74 -10.74
N GLU A 201 -32.42 -3.24 -11.42
CA GLU A 201 -33.20 -2.43 -12.35
C GLU A 201 -33.68 -1.13 -11.71
N ASN A 202 -33.53 -0.01 -12.44
CA ASN A 202 -33.86 1.35 -11.99
C ASN A 202 -33.04 1.89 -10.82
N LYS A 203 -31.92 1.23 -10.47
CA LYS A 203 -31.11 1.61 -9.33
C LYS A 203 -29.63 1.65 -9.68
N HIS A 204 -28.94 0.51 -9.72
CA HIS A 204 -27.47 0.49 -9.72
C HIS A 204 -26.86 -0.67 -10.50
N LEU A 205 -25.71 -0.40 -11.12
CA LEU A 205 -24.73 -1.39 -11.57
C LEU A 205 -23.59 -1.40 -10.56
N PHE A 206 -23.25 -2.58 -10.05
CA PHE A 206 -22.20 -2.73 -9.05
C PHE A 206 -21.35 -3.96 -9.33
N ALA A 207 -20.06 -3.75 -9.55
CA ALA A 207 -19.09 -4.83 -9.72
C ALA A 207 -17.74 -4.40 -9.15
N PHE A 208 -17.16 -5.25 -8.29
CA PHE A 208 -15.84 -5.07 -7.71
C PHE A 208 -15.07 -6.39 -7.71
N THR A 209 -13.77 -6.31 -7.97
CA THR A 209 -12.81 -7.41 -7.91
C THR A 209 -11.59 -7.00 -7.10
N ALA A 210 -10.61 -7.89 -6.97
CA ALA A 210 -9.33 -7.59 -6.36
C ALA A 210 -8.58 -6.48 -7.12
N SER A 211 -7.87 -5.63 -6.37
CA SER A 211 -7.05 -4.54 -6.91
C SER A 211 -6.08 -5.03 -7.99
N PRO A 212 -5.92 -4.31 -9.12
CA PRO A 212 -4.99 -4.69 -10.18
C PRO A 212 -3.56 -4.92 -9.68
N ILE A 213 -3.11 -4.20 -8.64
CA ILE A 213 -1.80 -4.39 -8.03
C ILE A 213 -1.58 -5.85 -7.59
N ILE A 214 -2.61 -6.50 -7.02
CA ILE A 214 -2.51 -7.89 -6.51
C ILE A 214 -2.12 -8.84 -7.65
N ARG A 215 -2.61 -8.58 -8.87
CA ARG A 215 -2.31 -9.40 -10.06
C ARG A 215 -0.89 -9.28 -10.56
N SER A 216 -0.14 -8.25 -10.15
CA SER A 216 1.27 -8.13 -10.53
C SER A 216 2.12 -9.34 -10.10
N VAL A 217 1.68 -10.12 -9.11
CA VAL A 217 2.32 -11.39 -8.72
C VAL A 217 2.35 -12.44 -9.85
N GLU A 218 1.48 -12.31 -10.85
CA GLU A 218 1.45 -13.21 -12.01
C GLU A 218 2.60 -12.94 -12.98
N TRP A 219 3.13 -11.71 -12.97
CA TRP A 219 4.06 -11.21 -13.98
C TRP A 219 5.41 -10.82 -13.41
N ALA A 220 5.47 -10.49 -12.11
CA ALA A 220 6.68 -10.05 -11.44
C ALA A 220 7.49 -11.20 -10.85
N GLU A 221 8.72 -10.92 -10.43
CA GLU A 221 9.53 -11.90 -9.71
C GLU A 221 8.95 -12.21 -8.34
N GLN A 222 8.50 -11.17 -7.63
CA GLN A 222 7.78 -11.26 -6.36
C GLN A 222 6.99 -9.97 -6.10
N LEU A 223 5.96 -10.09 -5.27
CA LEU A 223 5.17 -8.97 -4.73
C LEU A 223 5.20 -9.04 -3.20
N THR A 224 5.67 -7.97 -2.56
CA THR A 224 5.69 -7.84 -1.09
C THR A 224 4.93 -6.59 -0.65
N LEU A 225 3.95 -6.77 0.24
CA LEU A 225 3.20 -5.70 0.88
C LEU A 225 3.84 -5.32 2.23
N LEU A 226 4.19 -4.04 2.40
CA LEU A 226 4.68 -3.48 3.65
C LEU A 226 3.55 -2.63 4.26
N GLY A 227 3.12 -2.97 5.47
CA GLY A 227 1.98 -2.29 6.08
C GLY A 227 1.88 -2.55 7.58
N ALA A 228 1.16 -1.67 8.26
CA ALA A 228 0.78 -1.92 9.64
C ALA A 228 -0.49 -2.78 9.68
N GLY A 229 -0.43 -3.97 10.26
CA GLY A 229 -1.56 -4.90 10.25
C GLY A 229 -1.79 -5.55 8.90
N SER A 230 -0.74 -5.74 8.09
CA SER A 230 -0.84 -6.34 6.75
C SER A 230 -1.53 -7.70 6.78
N SER A 231 -1.23 -8.53 7.78
CA SER A 231 -1.78 -9.89 7.95
C SER A 231 -3.32 -9.92 8.05
N ARG A 232 -3.93 -8.83 8.51
CA ARG A 232 -5.38 -8.67 8.69
C ARG A 232 -5.99 -7.66 7.71
N SER A 233 -5.24 -7.26 6.70
CA SER A 233 -5.68 -6.26 5.74
C SER A 233 -6.66 -6.85 4.73
N LEU A 234 -7.56 -6.01 4.21
CA LEU A 234 -8.43 -6.40 3.10
C LEU A 234 -7.62 -6.78 1.85
N PHE A 235 -6.41 -6.24 1.69
CA PHE A 235 -5.51 -6.55 0.57
C PHE A 235 -5.05 -8.01 0.61
N VAL A 236 -4.53 -8.45 1.75
CA VAL A 236 -4.14 -9.85 1.98
C VAL A 236 -5.34 -10.77 1.86
N TRP A 237 -6.48 -10.38 2.45
CA TRP A 237 -7.72 -11.15 2.33
C TRP A 237 -8.16 -11.30 0.88
N ALA A 238 -8.13 -10.23 0.07
CA ALA A 238 -8.51 -10.24 -1.33
C ALA A 238 -7.57 -11.11 -2.17
N ALA A 239 -6.26 -11.06 -1.91
CA ALA A 239 -5.28 -11.91 -2.57
C ALA A 239 -5.54 -13.41 -2.33
N GLU A 240 -5.87 -13.77 -1.09
CA GLU A 240 -6.16 -15.16 -0.74
C GLU A 240 -7.55 -15.62 -1.22
N HIS A 241 -8.58 -14.81 -1.01
CA HIS A 241 -9.97 -15.26 -1.15
C HIS A 241 -10.57 -14.95 -2.52
N LEU A 242 -10.21 -13.82 -3.14
CA LEU A 242 -10.75 -13.44 -4.46
C LEU A 242 -9.88 -13.98 -5.58
N THR A 243 -8.55 -13.82 -5.49
CA THR A 243 -7.64 -14.26 -6.56
C THR A 243 -7.05 -15.65 -6.34
N LYS A 244 -7.27 -16.27 -5.17
CA LYS A 244 -6.78 -17.61 -4.80
C LYS A 244 -5.24 -17.73 -4.85
N TYR A 245 -4.54 -16.64 -4.56
CA TYR A 245 -3.09 -16.63 -4.43
C TYR A 245 -2.69 -17.10 -3.04
N GLU A 246 -1.53 -17.73 -2.93
CA GLU A 246 -0.95 -18.04 -1.63
C GLU A 246 -0.47 -16.73 -0.99
N VAL A 247 -0.60 -16.64 0.34
CA VAL A 247 -0.12 -15.48 1.09
C VAL A 247 0.80 -15.96 2.20
N GLU A 248 1.97 -15.35 2.33
CA GLU A 248 2.95 -15.71 3.36
C GLU A 248 3.63 -14.48 3.97
N GLU A 249 4.17 -14.65 5.18
CA GLU A 249 4.99 -13.63 5.80
C GLU A 249 6.33 -13.51 5.05
N ALA A 250 6.77 -12.28 4.80
CA ALA A 250 8.06 -12.02 4.18
C ALA A 250 9.22 -12.49 5.07
N GLY A 251 10.35 -12.83 4.45
CA GLY A 251 11.55 -13.31 5.13
C GLY A 251 12.06 -12.34 6.21
N GLU A 252 12.77 -12.89 7.19
CA GLU A 252 13.30 -12.15 8.36
C GLU A 252 14.20 -10.97 7.97
N ASP A 253 14.84 -11.01 6.80
CA ASP A 253 15.67 -9.97 6.20
C ASP A 253 14.89 -8.71 5.80
N LEU A 254 13.58 -8.84 5.55
CA LEU A 254 12.67 -7.73 5.25
C LEU A 254 11.91 -7.23 6.47
N GLN A 255 11.95 -7.98 7.57
CA GLN A 255 11.21 -7.65 8.78
C GLN A 255 11.98 -6.63 9.64
N PRO A 256 11.30 -5.64 10.25
CA PRO A 256 11.93 -4.77 11.23
C PRO A 256 12.54 -5.56 12.40
N PRO A 257 13.39 -4.96 13.25
CA PRO A 257 13.87 -5.63 14.46
C PRO A 257 12.71 -6.15 15.33
N LEU A 258 12.83 -7.35 15.90
CA LEU A 258 11.76 -8.03 16.66
C LEU A 258 11.16 -7.15 17.75
N GLU A 259 12.00 -6.36 18.42
CA GLU A 259 11.63 -5.46 19.49
C GLU A 259 10.79 -4.26 19.03
N ARG A 260 10.72 -4.01 17.72
CA ARG A 260 9.97 -2.92 17.07
C ARG A 260 8.74 -3.38 16.29
N ARG A 261 8.55 -4.70 16.06
CA ARG A 261 7.44 -5.20 15.20
C ARG A 261 6.05 -5.06 15.82
N LYS A 262 5.95 -5.18 17.15
CA LYS A 262 4.67 -5.29 17.87
C LYS A 262 4.55 -4.22 18.95
N HIS A 263 3.32 -3.78 19.21
CA HIS A 263 3.03 -2.96 20.37
C HIS A 263 3.40 -3.72 21.64
N LYS A 264 4.17 -3.07 22.51
CA LYS A 264 4.52 -3.61 23.82
C LYS A 264 3.69 -2.91 24.87
N ARG A 265 3.18 -3.69 25.83
CA ARG A 265 2.62 -3.15 27.07
C ARG A 265 3.77 -2.77 28.00
N VAL A 266 4.45 -1.68 27.69
CA VAL A 266 5.53 -1.13 28.52
C VAL A 266 5.08 0.21 29.10
N PRO A 267 5.47 0.55 30.34
CA PRO A 267 5.31 1.89 30.85
C PRO A 267 6.01 2.88 29.92
N ILE A 268 5.28 3.90 29.46
CA ILE A 268 5.86 5.01 28.69
C ILE A 268 6.19 6.11 29.70
N SER A 269 7.47 6.44 29.83
CA SER A 269 7.92 7.60 30.60
C SER A 269 7.96 8.81 29.69
N LEU A 270 7.06 9.77 29.92
CA LEU A 270 7.09 11.06 29.24
C LEU A 270 8.02 12.00 30.00
N VAL A 271 9.04 12.53 29.32
CA VAL A 271 9.97 13.52 29.87
C VAL A 271 9.75 14.83 29.13
N ALA A 272 9.41 15.89 29.87
CA ALA A 272 9.31 17.22 29.32
C ALA A 272 10.71 17.86 29.27
N VAL A 273 11.11 18.31 28.08
CA VAL A 273 12.36 19.06 27.88
C VAL A 273 12.01 20.54 27.74
N CYS A 274 12.51 21.38 28.65
CA CYS A 274 12.31 22.81 28.60
C CYS A 274 13.63 23.51 28.27
N GLU A 275 13.60 24.45 27.32
CA GLU A 275 14.78 25.26 26.95
C GLU A 275 15.28 26.13 28.12
N ASN A 276 14.38 26.49 29.04
CA ASN A 276 14.66 27.27 30.24
C ASN A 276 14.27 26.50 31.49
N ARG A 277 14.85 26.89 32.64
CA ARG A 277 14.41 26.39 33.95
C ARG A 277 12.90 26.64 34.12
N CYS A 278 12.12 25.57 34.12
CA CYS A 278 10.68 25.61 34.29
C CYS A 278 10.29 25.20 35.71
N THR A 279 9.24 25.80 36.27
CA THR A 279 8.71 25.38 37.57
C THR A 279 7.83 24.15 37.39
N LEU A 280 7.74 23.32 38.43
CA LEU A 280 6.88 22.13 38.42
C LEU A 280 5.40 22.49 38.14
N SER A 281 4.95 23.66 38.59
CA SER A 281 3.58 24.14 38.32
C SER A 281 3.33 24.44 36.84
N ALA A 282 4.29 25.07 36.15
CA ALA A 282 4.16 25.36 34.73
C ALA A 282 4.20 24.08 33.87
N LEU A 283 5.02 23.10 34.27
CA LEU A 283 5.02 21.77 33.65
C LEU A 283 3.69 21.02 33.85
N GLN A 284 3.06 21.18 35.02
CA GLN A 284 1.79 20.54 35.33
C GLN A 284 0.67 21.06 34.42
N GLU A 285 0.60 22.35 34.14
CA GLU A 285 -0.39 22.94 33.23
C GLU A 285 -0.23 22.39 31.81
N VAL A 286 0.99 22.44 31.26
CA VAL A 286 1.30 21.91 29.92
C VAL A 286 0.99 20.42 29.82
N PHE A 287 1.37 19.64 30.84
CA PHE A 287 1.09 18.20 30.86
C PHE A 287 -0.41 17.91 30.95
N HIS A 288 -1.15 18.71 31.72
CA HIS A 288 -2.61 18.58 31.82
C HIS A 288 -3.30 18.90 30.48
N GLU A 289 -2.89 19.96 29.79
CA GLU A 289 -3.42 20.32 28.47
C GLU A 289 -3.20 19.18 27.47
N HIS A 290 -2.00 18.62 27.41
CA HIS A 290 -1.72 17.48 26.53
C HIS A 290 -2.48 16.21 26.93
N LEU A 291 -2.65 15.93 28.23
CA LEU A 291 -3.49 14.82 28.68
C LEU A 291 -4.94 14.99 28.24
N GLN A 292 -5.50 16.20 28.33
CA GLN A 292 -6.86 16.47 27.85
C GLN A 292 -6.97 16.29 26.34
N GLU A 293 -5.97 16.73 25.58
CA GLU A 293 -5.91 16.53 24.14
C GLU A 293 -5.86 15.03 23.78
N ILE A 294 -5.06 14.24 24.50
CA ILE A 294 -4.97 12.78 24.30
C ILE A 294 -6.31 12.11 24.65
N ILE A 295 -6.95 12.48 25.76
CA ILE A 295 -8.26 11.94 26.17
C ILE A 295 -9.33 12.25 25.11
N GLN A 296 -9.33 13.45 24.53
CA GLN A 296 -10.24 13.81 23.45
C GLN A 296 -10.01 13.00 22.19
N ARG A 297 -8.74 12.72 21.85
CA ARG A 297 -8.35 11.97 20.65
C ARG A 297 -8.55 10.47 20.79
N VAL A 298 -8.47 9.92 22.01
CA VAL A 298 -8.57 8.47 22.28
C VAL A 298 -9.53 8.18 23.45
N PRO A 299 -10.83 8.46 23.30
CA PRO A 299 -11.79 8.32 24.39
C PRO A 299 -11.95 6.85 24.80
N GLY A 300 -11.82 6.57 26.11
CA GLY A 300 -12.11 5.25 26.68
C GLY A 300 -10.96 4.23 26.62
N GLU A 301 -9.88 4.48 25.89
CA GLU A 301 -8.72 3.58 25.81
C GLU A 301 -7.49 4.08 26.59
N PHE A 302 -7.50 5.37 26.97
CA PHE A 302 -6.42 5.98 27.74
C PHE A 302 -6.77 5.98 29.24
N ILE A 303 -6.14 5.09 30.01
CA ILE A 303 -6.23 5.06 31.47
C ILE A 303 -4.95 5.65 32.04
N PHE A 304 -5.07 6.82 32.66
CA PHE A 304 -4.00 7.47 33.41
C PHE A 304 -4.21 7.26 34.90
N ALA A 305 -3.25 6.64 35.60
CA ALA A 305 -3.30 6.40 37.04
C ALA A 305 -2.11 7.09 37.71
N THR A 306 -2.38 8.00 38.66
CA THR A 306 -1.35 8.58 39.52
C THR A 306 -1.58 8.13 40.95
N ASN A 307 -0.51 7.78 41.66
CA ASN A 307 -0.58 7.26 43.03
C ASN A 307 -0.80 8.40 44.04
N ARG A 308 -1.97 9.02 43.94
CA ARG A 308 -2.34 10.29 44.54
C ARG A 308 -1.83 11.42 43.68
N ASP A 309 -2.77 12.05 42.99
CA ASP A 309 -3.19 13.33 43.44
C ASP A 309 -2.28 13.96 44.52
N LYS A 310 -1.65 15.09 44.22
CA LYS A 310 -2.14 16.17 45.07
C LYS A 310 -3.37 16.82 44.43
N SER A 311 -3.44 16.84 43.08
CA SER A 311 -4.52 16.10 42.37
C SER A 311 -4.16 15.35 41.06
N LEU A 312 -2.97 15.51 40.45
CA LEU A 312 -2.78 14.99 39.09
C LEU A 312 -1.41 14.41 38.66
N CYS A 313 -0.30 14.44 39.42
CA CYS A 313 0.99 13.80 39.05
C CYS A 313 2.04 13.79 40.19
N GLN A 314 2.89 12.76 40.29
CA GLN A 314 4.11 12.77 41.12
C GLN A 314 5.33 13.15 40.25
N PHE A 315 5.70 14.43 40.26
CA PHE A 315 6.90 14.89 39.57
C PHE A 315 8.14 14.70 40.46
N THR A 316 9.13 13.96 39.97
CA THR A 316 10.48 13.93 40.55
C THR A 316 11.42 14.74 39.67
N THR A 317 12.10 15.73 40.25
CA THR A 317 13.19 16.43 39.55
C THR A 317 14.37 15.48 39.43
N ILE A 318 14.64 15.00 38.21
CA ILE A 318 15.87 14.27 37.90
C ILE A 318 16.87 15.33 37.43
N GLY A 319 17.92 15.55 38.23
CA GLY A 319 19.06 16.35 37.77
C GLY A 319 19.80 15.57 36.68
N ASP A 320 20.36 16.28 35.71
CA ASP A 320 21.16 15.72 34.61
C ASP A 320 22.49 15.14 35.12
N GLU A 321 22.46 14.04 35.88
CA GLU A 321 23.67 13.28 36.24
C GLU A 321 24.31 12.66 34.97
N ILE A 322 23.50 12.35 33.95
CA ILE A 322 23.95 11.81 32.66
C ILE A 322 24.77 12.83 31.83
N LEU A 323 24.55 14.14 32.01
CA LEU A 323 25.36 15.18 31.36
C LEU A 323 26.47 15.75 32.26
N THR A 324 26.52 15.39 33.55
CA THR A 324 27.58 15.87 34.47
C THR A 324 28.71 14.87 34.73
N ASP A 325 28.54 13.59 34.35
CA ASP A 325 29.58 12.55 34.45
C ASP A 325 30.62 12.55 33.31
N ALA A 326 30.77 13.66 32.58
CA ALA A 326 31.92 13.91 31.71
C ALA A 326 33.13 14.53 32.44
N SER A 327 33.12 14.60 33.79
CA SER A 327 34.19 15.29 34.55
C SER A 327 34.77 14.56 35.77
N ARG A 328 34.55 13.25 35.92
CA ARG A 328 35.34 12.42 36.86
C ARG A 328 35.79 11.11 36.25
N GLY A 329 36.74 11.22 35.33
CA GLY A 329 37.72 10.16 35.11
C GLY A 329 38.65 10.09 36.33
N ILE A 330 38.55 8.99 37.08
CA ILE A 330 39.72 8.29 37.64
C ILE A 330 39.88 7.03 36.79
#